data_AF-A0A178X2M2-F1
#
_entry.id   AF-A0A178X2M2-F1
#
_cell.length_a   1.000
_cell.length_b   1.000
_cell.length_c   1.000
_cell.angle_alpha   90.00
_cell.angle_beta   90.00
_cell.angle_gamma   90.00
#
_symmetry.space_group_name_H-M   'P 1'
#
loop_
_entity.id
_entity.type
_entity.pdbx_description
1 polymer ?
#
loop_
_entity_poly.entity_id
_entity_poly.type
_entity_poly.pdbx_seq_one_letter_code
_entity_poly.pdbx_strand_id
1 'polypeptide(L)'
;MTAIARLPGNLALDHPRRTADALNPESLRGALARPEAVVSALGSTGLGPTTVCSAGTAAIVSALPSGARLMVLSSAALATPPDAGPGARLLGGILRWVLRHPYADMARMEKLLASSGLAWTAVPPSGLTDQPAPRFPRLR
;
A
#
# COMPACT_ATOMS: atom_id res chain seq x y z
N MET A 1 3.46 5.98 17.28
CA MET A 1 3.07 5.92 15.86
C MET A 1 2.78 7.34 15.39
N THR A 2 3.19 7.71 14.18
CA THR A 2 2.94 9.04 13.60
C THR A 2 2.26 8.84 12.25
N ALA A 3 1.13 9.50 12.02
CA ALA A 3 0.45 9.46 10.72
C ALA A 3 0.99 10.56 9.80
N ILE A 4 1.26 10.21 8.54
CA ILE A 4 1.72 11.14 7.52
C ILE A 4 0.66 11.18 6.42
N ALA A 5 0.15 12.38 6.10
CA ALA A 5 -0.82 12.57 5.05
C ALA A 5 -0.70 13.96 4.43
N ARG A 6 -1.19 14.12 3.19
CA ARG A 6 -1.30 15.45 2.56
C ARG A 6 -2.25 16.38 3.31
N LEU A 7 -3.34 15.83 3.83
CA LEU A 7 -4.39 16.57 4.54
C LEU A 7 -4.67 15.86 5.89
N PRO A 8 -3.86 16.10 6.93
CA PRO A 8 -3.99 15.38 8.20
C PRO A 8 -5.28 15.70 8.96
N GLY A 9 -5.95 16.83 8.66
CA GLY A 9 -7.24 17.19 9.25
C GLY A 9 -8.36 16.19 8.98
N ASN A 10 -8.25 15.40 7.90
CA ASN A 10 -9.21 14.35 7.55
C ASN A 10 -8.98 13.03 8.30
N LEU A 11 -7.94 12.94 9.13
CA LEU A 11 -7.63 11.75 9.91
C LEU A 11 -8.14 11.93 11.35
N ALA A 12 -9.19 11.20 11.71
CA ALA A 12 -9.65 11.07 13.09
C ALA A 12 -8.75 10.07 13.84
N LEU A 13 -7.59 10.54 14.32
CA LEU A 13 -6.59 9.72 15.02
C LEU A 13 -6.10 10.44 16.28
N ASP A 14 -5.97 9.69 17.38
CA ASP A 14 -5.38 10.14 18.65
C ASP A 14 -3.83 9.99 18.67
N HIS A 15 -3.20 10.19 17.52
CA HIS A 15 -1.76 10.04 17.34
C HIS A 15 -1.17 11.29 16.65
N PRO A 16 0.14 11.57 16.86
CA PRO A 16 0.83 12.65 16.15
C PRO A 16 0.64 12.57 14.64
N ARG A 17 0.36 13.71 14.00
CA ARG A 17 0.16 13.83 12.55
C ARG A 17 1.22 14.76 11.95
N ARG A 18 1.69 14.44 10.75
CA ARG A 18 2.59 15.29 9.96
C ARG A 18 2.03 15.47 8.56
N THR A 19 2.14 16.68 8.05
CA THR A 19 1.80 16.98 6.65
C THR A 19 2.99 16.62 5.77
N ALA A 20 2.78 15.72 4.81
CA ALA A 20 3.75 15.49 3.73
C ALA A 20 3.04 14.93 2.49
N ASP A 21 3.63 15.17 1.32
CA ASP A 21 3.22 14.49 0.10
C ASP A 21 4.05 13.22 -0.08
N ALA A 22 3.36 12.07 -0.11
CA ALA A 22 3.97 10.77 -0.32
C ALA A 22 4.62 10.63 -1.70
N LEU A 23 4.25 11.47 -2.68
CA LEU A 23 4.86 11.50 -4.01
C LEU A 23 6.08 12.42 -4.10
N ASN A 24 6.39 13.16 -3.03
CA ASN A 24 7.52 14.10 -2.99
C ASN A 24 8.60 13.62 -2.00
N PRO A 25 9.74 13.10 -2.50
CA PRO A 25 10.84 12.65 -1.65
C PRO A 25 11.33 13.68 -0.63
N GLU A 26 11.43 14.96 -1.02
CA GLU A 26 11.88 16.04 -0.14
C GLU A 26 10.90 16.25 1.02
N SER A 27 9.60 16.16 0.72
CA SER A 27 8.55 16.26 1.74
C SER A 27 8.61 15.12 2.74
N LEU A 28 9.08 13.93 2.33
CA LEU A 28 9.18 12.75 3.17
C LEU A 28 10.43 12.74 4.06
N ARG A 29 11.57 13.30 3.63
CA ARG A 29 12.83 13.24 4.41
C ARG A 29 12.68 13.79 5.83
N GLY A 30 12.03 14.93 5.99
CA GLY A 30 11.77 15.50 7.33
C GLY A 30 10.73 14.69 8.14
N ALA A 31 9.77 14.07 7.46
CA ALA A 31 8.74 13.26 8.08
C ALA A 31 9.26 11.86 8.51
N LEU A 32 10.25 11.33 7.79
CA LEU A 32 10.85 10.01 7.95
C LEU A 32 12.27 10.05 8.56
N ALA A 33 12.59 11.06 9.37
CA ALA A 33 13.95 11.24 9.88
C ALA A 33 14.46 10.10 10.79
N ARG A 34 13.59 9.40 11.53
CA ARG A 34 13.96 8.30 12.46
C ARG A 34 12.90 7.17 12.62
N PRO A 35 12.31 6.61 11.55
CA PRO A 35 11.38 5.48 11.69
C PRO A 35 12.15 4.16 11.83
N GLU A 36 11.73 3.32 12.78
CA GLU A 36 12.12 1.90 12.81
C GLU A 36 11.35 1.09 11.77
N ALA A 37 10.10 1.48 11.50
CA ALA A 37 9.23 0.89 10.50
C ALA A 37 8.28 1.92 9.89
N VAL A 38 7.94 1.74 8.61
CA VAL A 38 6.96 2.52 7.87
C VAL A 38 5.90 1.59 7.30
N VAL A 39 4.63 1.97 7.45
CA VAL A 39 3.49 1.28 6.83
C VAL A 39 2.90 2.19 5.77
N SER A 40 2.97 1.77 4.51
CA SER A 40 2.38 2.45 3.37
C SER A 40 1.03 1.84 3.04
N ALA A 41 -0.03 2.62 3.29
CA ALA A 41 -1.39 2.31 2.87
C ALA A 41 -1.81 3.15 1.64
N LEU A 42 -0.85 3.46 0.76
CA LEU A 42 -1.11 4.23 -0.46
C LEU A 42 -1.98 3.42 -1.42
N GLY A 43 -2.95 4.10 -2.04
CA GLY A 43 -3.82 3.56 -3.07
C GLY A 43 -4.32 4.66 -3.97
N SER A 44 -4.64 4.32 -5.21
CA SER A 44 -5.32 5.24 -6.13
C SER A 44 -6.82 5.27 -5.82
N THR A 45 -7.42 6.46 -5.80
CA THR A 45 -8.87 6.62 -5.62
C THR A 45 -9.68 6.34 -6.90
N GLY A 46 -9.02 6.28 -8.05
CA GLY A 46 -9.64 6.05 -9.35
C GLY A 46 -9.22 4.74 -10.03
N LEU A 47 -9.93 4.41 -11.11
CA LEU A 47 -9.71 3.20 -11.93
C LEU A 47 -8.80 3.45 -13.15
N GLY A 48 -8.45 4.72 -13.41
CA GLY A 48 -7.60 5.12 -14.54
C GLY A 48 -6.11 4.78 -14.33
N PRO A 49 -5.28 5.07 -15.35
CA PRO A 49 -3.82 4.99 -15.23
C PRO A 49 -3.31 5.72 -13.99
N THR A 50 -2.53 5.03 -13.16
CA THR A 50 -2.02 5.55 -11.89
C THR A 50 -0.56 5.16 -11.69
N THR A 51 0.16 5.99 -10.96
CA THR A 51 1.52 5.75 -10.46
C THR A 51 1.63 5.98 -8.95
N VAL A 52 0.52 6.18 -8.25
CA VAL A 52 0.49 6.58 -6.83
C VAL A 52 1.25 5.59 -5.94
N CYS A 53 1.04 4.29 -6.12
CA CYS A 53 1.69 3.27 -5.29
C CYS A 53 3.16 3.13 -5.65
N SER A 54 3.51 3.07 -6.93
CA SER A 54 4.90 2.90 -7.37
C SER A 54 5.75 4.16 -7.11
N ALA A 55 5.28 5.35 -7.50
CA ALA A 55 5.99 6.60 -7.29
C ALA A 55 6.06 6.96 -5.80
N GLY A 56 4.98 6.75 -5.04
CA GLY A 56 5.01 6.97 -3.60
C GLY A 56 5.97 6.03 -2.88
N THR A 57 6.02 4.76 -3.29
CA THR A 57 7.00 3.81 -2.75
C THR A 57 8.42 4.20 -3.14
N ALA A 58 8.67 4.62 -4.39
CA ALA A 58 9.99 5.13 -4.79
C ALA A 58 10.45 6.29 -3.90
N ALA A 59 9.55 7.24 -3.62
CA ALA A 59 9.83 8.38 -2.75
C ALA A 59 10.12 7.93 -1.32
N ILE A 60 9.32 7.00 -0.76
CA ILE A 60 9.53 6.44 0.58
C ILE A 60 10.88 5.71 0.66
N VAL A 61 11.19 4.84 -0.31
CA VAL A 61 12.47 4.11 -0.40
C VAL A 61 13.65 5.08 -0.41
N SER A 62 13.55 6.19 -1.14
CA SER A 62 14.62 7.20 -1.21
C SER A 62 14.79 8.05 0.06
N ALA A 63 13.78 8.08 0.93
CA ALA A 63 13.76 8.89 2.15
C ALA A 63 13.95 8.05 3.43
N LEU A 64 13.84 6.73 3.34
CA LEU A 64 14.04 5.80 4.46
C LEU A 64 15.52 5.73 4.85
N PRO A 65 15.85 5.81 6.15
CA PRO A 65 17.20 5.53 6.61
C PRO A 65 17.54 4.04 6.47
N SER A 66 18.83 3.71 6.43
CA SER A 66 19.30 2.34 6.39
C SER A 66 18.83 1.56 7.63
N GLY A 67 18.40 0.31 7.42
CA GLY A 67 17.91 -0.57 8.48
C GLY A 67 16.42 -0.41 8.84
N ALA A 68 15.74 0.61 8.32
CA ALA A 68 14.29 0.75 8.51
C ALA A 68 13.51 -0.30 7.69
N ARG A 69 12.37 -0.73 8.24
CA ARG A 69 11.47 -1.71 7.61
C ARG A 69 10.32 -1.02 6.88
N LEU A 70 9.90 -1.56 5.73
CA LEU A 70 8.79 -1.02 4.95
C LEU A 70 7.70 -2.07 4.72
N MET A 71 6.52 -1.84 5.28
CA MET A 71 5.33 -2.62 4.94
C MET A 71 4.49 -1.84 3.93
N VAL A 72 4.06 -2.49 2.84
CA VAL A 72 3.18 -1.87 1.85
C VAL A 72 1.91 -2.69 1.68
N LEU A 73 0.77 -2.01 1.52
CA LEU A 73 -0.44 -2.67 1.05
C LEU A 73 -0.30 -2.98 -0.43
N SER A 74 -0.33 -4.27 -0.76
CA SER A 74 -0.43 -4.75 -2.14
C SER A 74 -1.86 -5.24 -2.43
N SER A 75 -2.07 -6.04 -3.48
CA SER A 75 -3.38 -6.54 -3.91
C SER A 75 -3.36 -8.05 -4.00
N ALA A 76 -4.30 -8.71 -3.31
CA ALA A 76 -4.52 -10.15 -3.41
C ALA A 76 -5.05 -10.60 -4.78
N ALA A 77 -5.58 -9.67 -5.60
CA ALA A 77 -6.18 -9.99 -6.89
C ALA A 77 -5.16 -10.44 -7.97
N LEU A 78 -3.87 -10.45 -7.65
CA LEU A 78 -2.85 -11.08 -8.47
C LEU A 78 -2.92 -12.62 -8.41
N ALA A 79 -3.52 -13.20 -7.37
CA ALA A 79 -3.66 -14.63 -7.19
C ALA A 79 -5.16 -15.02 -7.12
N THR A 80 -5.74 -15.43 -8.25
CA THR A 80 -7.03 -16.15 -8.22
C THR A 80 -6.77 -17.54 -7.64
N PRO A 81 -7.43 -17.96 -6.54
CA PRO A 81 -7.25 -19.30 -6.01
C PRO A 81 -7.64 -20.35 -7.06
N PRO A 82 -6.86 -21.43 -7.24
CA PRO A 82 -7.19 -22.50 -8.20
C PRO A 82 -8.57 -23.12 -7.93
N ASP A 83 -9.00 -23.11 -6.66
CA ASP A 83 -10.23 -23.73 -6.16
C ASP A 83 -11.45 -22.79 -6.25
N ALA A 84 -11.30 -21.61 -6.84
CA ALA A 84 -12.38 -20.64 -6.96
C ALA A 84 -13.50 -21.18 -7.86
N GLY A 85 -14.74 -21.19 -7.36
CA GLY A 85 -15.93 -21.56 -8.14
C GLY A 85 -16.16 -20.63 -9.34
N PRO A 86 -17.00 -21.03 -10.33
CA PRO A 86 -17.16 -20.31 -11.59
C PRO A 86 -17.53 -18.82 -11.43
N GLY A 87 -18.41 -18.51 -10.47
CA GLY A 87 -18.82 -17.12 -10.17
C GLY A 87 -17.68 -16.26 -9.61
N ALA A 88 -16.83 -16.83 -8.74
CA ALA A 88 -15.66 -16.14 -8.20
C ALA A 88 -14.60 -15.89 -9.28
N ARG A 89 -14.43 -16.81 -10.23
CA ARG A 89 -13.55 -16.62 -11.39
C ARG A 89 -14.03 -15.50 -12.31
N LEU A 90 -15.34 -15.44 -12.58
CA LEU A 90 -15.93 -14.38 -13.41
C LEU A 90 -15.78 -13.01 -12.74
N LEU A 91 -16.11 -12.91 -11.44
CA LEU A 91 -15.96 -11.68 -10.67
C LEU A 91 -14.48 -11.25 -10.60
N GLY A 92 -13.56 -12.20 -10.36
CA GLY A 92 -12.12 -11.94 -10.39
C GLY A 92 -11.64 -11.42 -11.75
N GLY A 93 -12.15 -11.96 -12.86
CA GLY A 93 -11.87 -11.47 -14.21
C GLY A 93 -12.33 -10.02 -14.44
N ILE A 94 -13.56 -9.70 -14.04
CA ILE A 94 -14.12 -8.34 -14.12
C ILE A 94 -13.28 -7.37 -13.29
N LEU A 95 -12.98 -7.72 -12.03
CA LEU A 95 -12.14 -6.90 -11.16
C LEU A 95 -10.75 -6.68 -11.77
N ARG A 96 -10.12 -7.72 -12.33
CA ARG A 96 -8.81 -7.57 -13.00
C ARG A 96 -8.87 -6.63 -14.19
N TRP A 97 -9.96 -6.61 -14.94
CA TRP A 97 -10.11 -5.71 -16.08
C TRP A 97 -10.36 -4.26 -15.63
N VAL A 98 -11.26 -4.06 -14.67
CA VAL A 98 -11.63 -2.75 -14.12
C VAL A 98 -10.46 -2.12 -13.35
N LEU A 99 -9.74 -2.91 -12.56
CA LEU A 99 -8.61 -2.47 -11.72
C LEU A 99 -7.25 -2.73 -12.38
N ARG A 100 -7.21 -2.95 -13.70
CA ARG A 100 -5.96 -3.26 -14.43
C ARG A 100 -4.87 -2.21 -14.19
N HIS A 101 -5.25 -0.93 -14.10
CA HIS A 101 -4.31 0.17 -13.94
C HIS A 101 -3.76 0.25 -12.51
N PRO A 102 -4.58 0.27 -11.45
CA PRO A 102 -4.10 0.11 -10.08
C PRO A 102 -3.24 -1.15 -9.88
N TYR A 103 -3.65 -2.30 -10.41
CA TYR A 103 -2.88 -3.54 -10.27
C TYR A 103 -1.55 -3.48 -10.99
N ALA A 104 -1.48 -2.90 -12.19
CA ALA A 104 -0.22 -2.66 -12.89
C ALA A 104 0.70 -1.73 -12.09
N ASP A 105 0.15 -0.74 -11.39
CA ASP A 105 0.91 0.15 -10.52
C ASP A 105 1.48 -0.57 -9.30
N MET A 106 0.68 -1.40 -8.66
CA MET A 106 1.10 -2.21 -7.51
C MET A 106 2.15 -3.27 -7.91
N ALA A 107 2.04 -3.86 -9.10
CA ALA A 107 3.06 -4.75 -9.64
C ALA A 107 4.40 -4.02 -9.89
N ARG A 108 4.36 -2.76 -10.37
CA ARG A 108 5.56 -1.93 -10.50
C ARG A 108 6.17 -1.59 -9.15
N MET A 109 5.34 -1.29 -8.15
CA MET A 109 5.76 -1.08 -6.76
C MET A 109 6.50 -2.31 -6.20
N GLU A 110 5.93 -3.51 -6.32
CA GLU A 110 6.57 -4.74 -5.85
C GLU A 110 7.91 -5.01 -6.54
N LYS A 111 7.98 -4.78 -7.86
CA LYS A 111 9.24 -4.92 -8.62
C LYS A 111 10.32 -3.95 -8.11
N LEU A 112 9.95 -2.71 -7.81
CA LEU A 112 10.85 -1.71 -7.26
C LEU A 112 11.37 -2.13 -5.88
N LEU A 113 10.47 -2.62 -5.02
CA LEU A 113 10.82 -3.11 -3.68
C LEU A 113 11.77 -4.31 -3.76
N ALA A 114 11.50 -5.26 -4.67
CA ALA A 114 12.37 -6.41 -4.90
C ALA A 114 13.81 -6.01 -5.29
N SER A 115 13.99 -4.89 -6.01
CA SER A 115 15.32 -4.36 -6.35
C SER A 115 15.92 -3.38 -5.33
N SER A 116 15.18 -2.99 -4.28
CA SER A 116 15.58 -1.90 -3.37
C SER A 116 16.62 -2.29 -2.30
N GLY A 117 16.79 -3.59 -2.03
CA GLY A 117 17.64 -4.09 -0.94
C GLY A 117 17.11 -3.79 0.47
N LEU A 118 15.93 -3.19 0.61
CA LEU A 118 15.31 -2.90 1.91
C LEU A 118 14.63 -4.14 2.52
N ALA A 119 14.48 -4.15 3.83
CA ALA A 119 13.60 -5.10 4.51
C ALA A 119 12.14 -4.69 4.30
N TRP A 120 11.46 -5.31 3.34
CA TRP A 120 10.07 -4.98 3.00
C TRP A 120 9.10 -6.15 3.15
N THR A 121 7.81 -5.83 3.29
CA THR A 121 6.73 -6.81 3.33
C THR A 121 5.54 -6.28 2.54
N ALA A 122 5.12 -6.99 1.50
CA ALA A 122 3.87 -6.72 0.79
C ALA A 122 2.73 -7.49 1.46
N VAL A 123 1.68 -6.78 1.84
CA VAL A 123 0.48 -7.38 2.45
C VAL A 123 -0.64 -7.36 1.42
N PRO A 124 -1.05 -8.50 0.86
CA PRO A 124 -2.21 -8.59 -0.02
C PRO A 124 -3.50 -8.71 0.82
N PRO A 125 -4.33 -7.66 0.94
CA PRO A 125 -5.58 -7.75 1.69
C PRO A 125 -6.57 -8.64 0.94
N SER A 126 -7.20 -9.59 1.63
CA SER A 126 -8.16 -10.55 1.08
C SER A 126 -9.59 -10.01 0.96
N GLY A 127 -9.73 -8.69 0.85
CA GLY A 127 -11.01 -7.97 0.82
C GLY A 127 -11.04 -6.89 1.90
N LEU A 128 -11.33 -5.66 1.50
CA LEU A 128 -11.57 -4.56 2.43
C LEU A 128 -13.06 -4.49 2.71
N THR A 129 -13.43 -4.72 3.96
CA THR A 129 -14.81 -4.64 4.44
C THR A 129 -14.88 -3.57 5.52
N ASP A 130 -15.94 -2.76 5.54
CA ASP A 130 -16.22 -1.80 6.64
C ASP A 130 -16.72 -2.49 7.92
N GLN A 131 -16.37 -3.76 8.11
CA GLN A 131 -16.72 -4.55 9.29
C GLN A 131 -15.64 -4.37 10.36
N PRO A 132 -16.01 -4.34 11.66
CA PRO A 132 -15.04 -4.31 12.74
C PRO A 132 -14.05 -5.46 12.63
N ALA A 133 -12.78 -5.20 12.97
CA ALA A 133 -11.78 -6.25 13.00
C ALA A 133 -12.26 -7.40 13.90
N PRO A 134 -12.25 -8.65 13.42
CA PRO A 134 -12.62 -9.78 14.26
C PRO A 134 -11.65 -9.86 15.45
N ARG A 135 -12.17 -10.23 16.62
CA ARG A 135 -11.42 -10.34 17.89
C ARG A 135 -10.18 -11.24 17.80
N PHE A 136 -10.12 -12.10 16.78
CA PHE A 136 -8.95 -12.90 16.41
C PHE A 136 -8.67 -12.73 14.91
N PRO A 137 -7.41 -12.42 14.53
CA PRO A 137 -7.04 -12.40 13.12
C PRO A 137 -7.18 -13.81 12.54
N ARG A 138 -8.01 -13.97 11.51
CA ARG A 138 -8.12 -15.23 10.77
C ARG A 138 -6.85 -15.38 9.91
N LEU A 139 -5.82 -16.00 10.48
CA LEU A 139 -4.72 -16.53 9.68
C LEU A 139 -5.28 -17.76 8.94
N ARG A 140 -5.34 -17.69 7.61
CA ARG A 140 -5.55 -18.86 6.75
C ARG A 140 -4.21 -19.33 6.24
#